data_AF-A0A0M0JKV0-F1
#
_entry.id   AF-A0A0M0JKV0-F1
#
_cell.length_a   1.000
_cell.length_b   1.000
_cell.length_c   1.000
_cell.angle_alpha   90.00
_cell.angle_beta   90.00
_cell.angle_gamma   90.00
#
_symmetry.space_group_name_H-M   'P 1'
#
loop_
_entity.id
_entity.type
_entity.pdbx_description
1 polymer ?
#
loop_
_entity_poly.entity_id
_entity_poly.type
_entity_poly.pdbx_seq_one_letter_code
_entity_poly.pdbx_strand_id
1 'polypeptide(L)'
;MIDGRRFPTACRVAYSFITMVYTLTTTVAYGMQGDAVAPFLPDSLTDGALKRVVGACLAFHILVAYVVTAQPLTAFLYSKAFRATPLHPTTPAVRLRWLLVTSGYLAWSVLCSNAVPFFGDLQELIGGFNGAPIIFGWPALFYLGAARQRGRAVSRLDRVLCSISLFIVLPVFTVLGTASALFTIIDDVGQTSAPFQCGDSGAASRNGS
;
A
#
# COMPACT_ATOMS: atom_id res chain seq x y z
N MET A 1 22.19 -4.63 -8.89
CA MET A 1 22.50 -3.86 -10.12
C MET A 1 23.99 -3.55 -10.11
N ILE A 2 24.73 -3.96 -11.13
CA ILE A 2 26.19 -3.74 -11.23
C ILE A 2 26.50 -2.41 -11.95
N ASP A 3 25.61 -1.93 -12.84
CA ASP A 3 25.78 -0.69 -13.60
C ASP A 3 24.58 0.25 -13.41
N GLY A 4 24.81 1.43 -12.83
CA GLY A 4 23.78 2.45 -12.58
C GLY A 4 23.25 3.13 -13.84
N ARG A 5 23.96 3.06 -14.97
CA ARG A 5 23.52 3.66 -16.25
C ARG A 5 22.34 2.93 -16.87
N ARG A 6 22.14 1.65 -16.52
CA ARG A 6 21.03 0.83 -17.03
C ARG A 6 19.73 0.99 -16.23
N PHE A 7 19.77 1.68 -15.10
CA PHE A 7 18.60 1.93 -14.24
C PHE A 7 17.39 2.51 -15.01
N PRO A 8 17.50 3.60 -15.79
CA PRO A 8 16.34 4.16 -16.50
C PRO A 8 15.77 3.21 -17.55
N THR A 9 16.59 2.36 -18.17
CA THR A 9 16.11 1.36 -19.12
C THR A 9 15.38 0.23 -18.40
N ALA A 10 15.92 -0.26 -17.28
CA ALA A 10 15.25 -1.26 -16.46
C ALA A 10 13.89 -0.76 -15.93
N CYS A 11 13.83 0.47 -15.42
CA CYS A 11 12.58 1.09 -14.99
C CYS A 11 11.57 1.20 -16.13
N ARG A 12 11.98 1.67 -17.31
CA ARG A 12 11.08 1.78 -18.47
C ARG A 12 10.47 0.44 -18.85
N VAL A 13 11.29 -0.61 -18.96
CA VAL A 13 10.80 -1.95 -19.29
C VAL A 13 9.84 -2.48 -18.21
N ALA A 14 10.22 -2.35 -16.94
CA ALA A 14 9.39 -2.81 -15.82
C ALA A 14 8.04 -2.08 -15.76
N TYR A 15 8.03 -0.75 -15.84
CA TYR A 15 6.79 0.04 -15.81
C TYR A 15 5.91 -0.25 -17.01
N SER A 16 6.46 -0.34 -18.23
CA SER A 16 5.67 -0.71 -19.40
C SER A 16 5.02 -2.08 -19.25
N PHE A 17 5.73 -3.06 -18.72
CA PHE A 17 5.18 -4.40 -18.49
C PHE A 17 4.08 -4.39 -17.42
N ILE A 18 4.31 -3.71 -16.29
CA ILE A 18 3.32 -3.58 -15.21
C ILE A 18 2.06 -2.88 -15.72
N THR A 19 2.20 -1.76 -16.44
CA THR A 19 1.06 -1.04 -17.03
C THR A 19 0.29 -1.94 -17.99
N MET A 20 0.97 -2.68 -18.87
CA MET A 20 0.32 -3.62 -19.79
C MET A 20 -0.52 -4.66 -19.04
N VAL A 21 0.05 -5.30 -18.01
CA VAL A 21 -0.65 -6.33 -17.23
C VAL A 21 -1.86 -5.74 -16.49
N TYR A 22 -1.71 -4.58 -15.85
CA TYR A 22 -2.83 -3.95 -15.15
C TYR A 22 -3.93 -3.49 -16.10
N THR A 23 -3.58 -2.82 -17.20
CA THR A 23 -4.56 -2.39 -18.20
C THR A 23 -5.31 -3.57 -18.80
N LEU A 24 -4.62 -4.66 -19.16
CA LEU A 24 -5.27 -5.86 -19.69
C LEU A 24 -6.23 -6.47 -18.65
N THR A 25 -5.78 -6.63 -17.42
CA THR A 25 -6.58 -7.22 -16.34
C THR A 25 -7.84 -6.40 -16.07
N THR A 26 -7.71 -5.08 -15.93
CA THR A 26 -8.85 -4.17 -15.71
C THR A 26 -9.80 -4.18 -16.90
N THR A 27 -9.29 -4.13 -18.14
CA THR A 27 -10.12 -4.13 -19.35
C THR A 27 -10.95 -5.41 -19.47
N VAL A 28 -10.35 -6.57 -19.18
CA VAL A 28 -11.06 -7.87 -19.21
C VAL A 28 -12.10 -7.96 -18.10
N ALA A 29 -11.75 -7.58 -16.87
CA ALA A 29 -12.66 -7.65 -15.73
C ALA A 29 -13.91 -6.77 -15.94
N TYR A 30 -13.72 -5.47 -16.22
CA TYR A 30 -14.83 -4.56 -16.50
C TYR A 30 -15.55 -4.87 -17.81
N GLY A 31 -14.84 -5.42 -18.81
CA GLY A 31 -15.47 -5.86 -20.06
C GLY A 31 -16.46 -7.02 -19.87
N MET A 32 -16.26 -7.87 -18.86
CA MET A 32 -17.12 -9.04 -18.60
C MET A 32 -18.21 -8.76 -17.57
N GLN A 33 -17.93 -8.02 -16.49
CA GLN A 33 -18.86 -7.80 -15.38
C GLN A 33 -19.34 -6.35 -15.25
N GLY A 34 -18.79 -5.41 -16.03
CA GLY A 34 -19.14 -4.00 -15.94
C GLY A 34 -18.87 -3.44 -14.55
N ASP A 35 -19.81 -2.65 -14.04
CA ASP A 35 -19.71 -1.99 -12.72
C ASP A 35 -19.95 -2.95 -11.55
N ALA A 36 -20.27 -4.22 -11.81
CA ALA A 36 -20.48 -5.24 -10.77
C ALA A 36 -19.17 -5.89 -10.27
N VAL A 37 -18.01 -5.49 -10.81
CA VAL A 37 -16.70 -6.00 -10.37
C VAL A 37 -16.42 -5.56 -8.94
N ALA A 38 -16.15 -6.51 -8.06
CA ALA A 38 -15.78 -6.22 -6.69
C ALA A 38 -14.43 -5.48 -6.62
N PRO A 39 -14.24 -4.55 -5.67
CA PRO A 39 -12.96 -3.85 -5.45
C PRO A 39 -11.78 -4.80 -5.24
N PHE A 40 -12.05 -5.98 -4.68
CA PHE A 40 -11.12 -7.09 -4.61
C PHE A 40 -11.48 -8.15 -5.67
N LEU A 41 -10.71 -8.17 -6.76
CA LEU A 41 -10.98 -9.00 -7.94
C LEU A 41 -11.26 -10.49 -7.66
N PRO A 42 -10.55 -11.16 -6.73
CA PRO A 42 -10.84 -12.56 -6.39
C PRO A 42 -12.26 -12.81 -5.86
N ASP A 43 -12.91 -11.81 -5.27
CA ASP A 43 -14.28 -11.95 -4.77
C ASP A 43 -15.31 -12.01 -5.90
N SER A 44 -14.96 -11.48 -7.07
CA SER A 44 -15.78 -11.53 -8.29
C SER A 44 -15.76 -12.89 -9.00
N LEU A 45 -14.92 -13.83 -8.53
CA LEU A 45 -14.86 -15.18 -9.06
C LEU A 45 -16.02 -16.02 -8.54
N THR A 46 -16.57 -16.86 -9.41
CA THR A 46 -17.58 -17.85 -9.04
C THR A 46 -17.01 -18.84 -8.03
N ASP A 47 -17.85 -19.29 -7.09
CA ASP A 47 -17.42 -20.23 -6.07
C ASP A 47 -17.06 -21.58 -6.69
N GLY A 48 -15.83 -22.02 -6.46
CA GLY A 48 -15.32 -23.25 -7.05
C GLY A 48 -13.86 -23.52 -6.69
N ALA A 49 -13.31 -24.61 -7.24
CA ALA A 49 -11.91 -25.00 -7.02
C ALA A 49 -10.93 -23.92 -7.49
N LEU A 50 -11.23 -23.22 -8.58
CA LEU A 50 -10.39 -22.15 -9.12
C LEU A 50 -10.25 -20.99 -8.13
N LYS A 51 -11.36 -20.51 -7.55
CA LYS A 51 -11.35 -19.44 -6.52
C LYS A 51 -10.51 -19.84 -5.31
N ARG A 52 -10.58 -21.10 -4.87
CA ARG A 52 -9.77 -21.63 -3.77
C ARG A 52 -8.27 -21.62 -4.08
N VAL A 53 -7.89 -22.03 -5.29
CA VAL A 53 -6.48 -22.03 -5.73
C VAL A 53 -5.95 -20.60 -5.81
N VAL A 54 -6.70 -19.69 -6.44
CA VAL A 54 -6.34 -18.26 -6.52
C VAL A 54 -6.20 -17.67 -5.11
N GLY A 55 -7.16 -17.94 -4.23
CA GLY A 55 -7.12 -17.50 -2.84
C GLY A 55 -5.92 -18.04 -2.07
N ALA A 56 -5.57 -19.32 -2.24
CA ALA A 56 -4.40 -19.92 -1.60
C ALA A 56 -3.08 -19.31 -2.10
N CYS A 57 -2.93 -19.14 -3.42
CA CYS A 57 -1.76 -18.47 -4.01
C CYS A 57 -1.63 -17.02 -3.52
N LEU A 58 -2.74 -16.30 -3.44
CA LEU A 58 -2.77 -14.92 -2.97
C LEU A 58 -2.45 -14.82 -1.48
N ALA A 59 -3.02 -15.70 -0.64
CA ALA A 59 -2.71 -15.77 0.79
C ALA A 59 -1.22 -16.05 1.02
N PHE A 60 -0.64 -17.00 0.28
CA PHE A 60 0.79 -17.28 0.33
C PHE A 60 1.63 -16.06 -0.10
N HIS A 61 1.26 -15.40 -1.21
CA HIS A 61 1.94 -14.21 -1.69
C HIS A 61 1.93 -13.08 -0.65
N ILE A 62 0.76 -12.77 -0.08
CA ILE A 62 0.59 -11.72 0.93
C ILE A 62 1.38 -12.05 2.20
N LEU A 63 1.37 -13.31 2.65
CA LEU A 63 2.13 -13.74 3.82
C LEU A 63 3.63 -13.51 3.62
N VAL A 64 4.18 -13.96 2.49
CA VAL A 64 5.60 -13.77 2.17
C VAL A 64 5.94 -12.29 2.03
N ALA A 65 5.11 -11.53 1.31
CA ALA A 65 5.30 -10.10 1.13
C ALA A 65 5.33 -9.37 2.49
N TYR A 66 4.38 -9.66 3.38
CA TYR A 66 4.31 -9.10 4.73
C TYR A 66 5.60 -9.37 5.52
N VAL A 67 6.06 -10.63 5.55
CA VAL A 67 7.28 -11.01 6.28
C VAL A 67 8.49 -10.25 5.76
N VAL A 68 8.63 -10.12 4.44
CA VAL A 68 9.76 -9.41 3.80
C VAL A 68 9.69 -7.91 4.06
N THR A 69 8.53 -7.28 3.89
CA THR A 69 8.38 -5.82 4.06
C THR A 69 8.41 -5.39 5.52
N ALA A 70 8.03 -6.26 6.46
CA ALA A 70 8.06 -5.96 7.88
C ALA A 70 9.49 -5.87 8.43
N GLN A 71 10.46 -6.63 7.90
CA GLN A 71 11.84 -6.65 8.40
C GLN A 71 12.52 -5.27 8.50
N PRO A 72 12.58 -4.44 7.43
CA PRO A 72 13.23 -3.15 7.52
C PRO A 72 12.52 -2.20 8.50
N LEU A 73 11.19 -2.27 8.58
CA LEU A 73 10.41 -1.44 9.47
C LEU A 73 10.63 -1.81 10.94
N THR A 74 10.59 -3.09 11.29
CA THR A 74 10.83 -3.55 12.66
C THR A 74 12.28 -3.34 13.07
N ALA A 75 13.25 -3.48 12.14
CA ALA A 75 14.65 -3.10 12.37
C ALA A 75 14.81 -1.61 12.65
N PHE A 76 14.15 -0.75 11.86
CA PHE A 76 14.14 0.68 12.09
C PHE A 76 13.52 1.04 13.46
N LEU A 77 12.35 0.49 13.78
CA LEU A 77 11.68 0.70 15.07
C LEU A 77 12.55 0.25 16.24
N TYR A 78 13.18 -0.93 16.12
CA TYR A 78 14.12 -1.43 17.12
C TYR A 78 15.29 -0.46 17.31
N SER A 79 15.94 -0.03 16.23
CA SER A 79 17.09 0.88 16.32
C SER A 79 16.71 2.23 16.94
N LYS A 80 15.49 2.71 16.69
CA LYS A 80 14.97 3.96 17.25
C LYS A 80 14.63 3.83 18.72
N ALA A 81 14.02 2.72 19.13
CA ALA A 81 13.63 2.45 20.52
C ALA A 81 14.83 2.06 21.41
N PHE A 82 15.79 1.32 20.87
CA PHE A 82 16.91 0.73 21.60
C PHE A 82 18.27 1.14 21.01
N ARG A 83 18.50 2.45 20.88
CA ARG A 83 19.72 3.04 20.27
C ARG A 83 21.05 2.51 20.83
N ALA A 84 21.06 2.08 22.09
CA ALA A 84 22.25 1.63 22.79
C ALA A 84 22.59 0.15 22.58
N THR A 85 21.72 -0.64 21.93
CA THR A 85 21.94 -2.08 21.72
C THR A 85 22.02 -2.39 20.22
N PRO A 86 23.12 -2.99 19.74
CA PRO A 86 23.22 -3.42 18.35
C PRO A 86 22.23 -4.56 18.07
N LEU A 87 21.71 -4.61 16.84
CA LEU A 87 20.74 -5.61 16.35
C LEU A 87 21.39 -6.99 16.11
N HIS A 88 22.31 -7.41 16.97
CA HIS A 88 22.92 -8.73 16.88
C HIS A 88 22.32 -9.65 17.95
N PRO A 89 21.83 -10.85 17.58
CA PRO A 89 21.15 -11.77 18.48
C PRO A 89 22.12 -12.55 19.38
N THR A 90 23.03 -11.84 20.04
CA THR A 90 24.06 -12.41 20.92
C THR A 90 23.54 -12.67 22.33
N THR A 91 22.51 -11.94 22.77
CA THR A 91 21.94 -12.08 24.13
C THR A 91 20.44 -12.39 24.11
N PRO A 92 19.93 -13.18 25.07
CA PRO A 92 18.49 -13.46 25.17
C PRO A 92 17.66 -12.20 25.39
N ALA A 93 18.21 -11.19 26.06
CA ALA A 93 17.56 -9.89 26.23
C ALA A 93 17.31 -9.17 24.89
N VAL A 94 18.25 -9.24 23.94
CA VAL A 94 18.08 -8.67 22.60
C VAL A 94 17.00 -9.41 21.81
N ARG A 95 16.95 -10.75 21.94
CA ARG A 95 15.89 -11.57 21.31
C ARG A 95 14.50 -11.25 21.86
N LEU A 96 14.38 -11.05 23.18
CA LEU A 96 13.11 -10.65 23.80
C LEU A 96 12.68 -9.25 23.33
N ARG A 97 13.59 -8.28 23.29
CA ARG A 97 13.29 -6.93 22.77
C ARG A 97 12.86 -6.97 21.30
N TRP A 98 13.52 -7.79 20.48
CA TRP A 98 13.13 -8.00 19.09
C TRP A 98 11.72 -8.58 19.00
N LEU A 99 11.44 -9.64 19.76
CA LEU A 99 10.11 -10.25 19.84
C LEU A 99 9.03 -9.23 20.24
N LEU A 100 9.29 -8.38 21.23
CA LEU A 100 8.36 -7.34 21.67
C LEU A 100 8.07 -6.32 20.56
N VAL A 101 9.10 -5.87 19.82
CA VAL A 101 8.92 -4.92 18.71
C VAL A 101 8.12 -5.57 17.58
N THR A 102 8.45 -6.81 17.20
CA THR A 102 7.74 -7.52 16.12
C THR A 102 6.30 -7.85 16.52
N SER A 103 6.06 -8.28 17.76
CA SER A 103 4.72 -8.58 18.26
C SER A 103 3.88 -7.31 18.42
N GLY A 104 4.48 -6.20 18.87
CA GLY A 104 3.79 -4.90 18.92
C GLY A 104 3.39 -4.40 17.53
N TYR A 105 4.27 -4.54 16.54
CA TYR A 105 3.95 -4.22 15.15
C TYR A 105 2.84 -5.11 14.57
N LEU A 106 2.89 -6.42 14.85
CA LEU A 106 1.84 -7.35 14.44
C LEU A 106 0.50 -6.99 15.11
N ALA A 107 0.50 -6.71 16.41
CA ALA A 107 -0.71 -6.32 17.15
C ALA A 107 -1.31 -5.03 16.60
N TRP A 108 -0.47 -4.05 16.24
CA TRP A 108 -0.91 -2.83 15.57
C TRP A 108 -1.55 -3.12 14.20
N SER A 109 -0.93 -4.00 13.40
CA SER A 109 -1.46 -4.40 12.09
C SER A 109 -2.84 -5.08 12.23
N VAL A 110 -3.01 -5.95 13.23
CA VAL A 110 -4.30 -6.57 13.55
C VAL A 110 -5.32 -5.53 13.97
N LEU A 111 -4.94 -4.55 14.80
CA LEU A 111 -5.84 -3.47 15.22
C LEU A 111 -6.31 -2.64 14.01
N CYS A 112 -5.40 -2.23 13.13
CA CYS A 112 -5.76 -1.50 11.90
C CYS A 112 -6.68 -2.32 11.00
N SER A 113 -6.41 -3.62 10.82
CA SER A 113 -7.25 -4.51 10.02
C SER A 113 -8.64 -4.72 10.59
N ASN A 114 -8.82 -4.60 11.92
CA ASN A 114 -10.14 -4.68 12.55
C ASN A 114 -10.88 -3.33 12.52
N ALA A 115 -10.15 -2.21 12.44
CA ALA A 115 -10.74 -0.88 12.37
C ALA A 115 -11.33 -0.57 10.98
N VAL A 116 -10.70 -1.06 9.91
CA VAL A 116 -11.19 -0.93 8.53
C VAL A 116 -11.21 -2.34 7.91
N PRO A 117 -12.35 -3.06 7.96
CA PRO A 117 -12.43 -4.45 7.51
C PRO A 117 -12.45 -4.58 5.98
N PHE A 118 -12.59 -3.48 5.25
CA PHE A 118 -12.66 -3.44 3.80
C PHE A 118 -11.28 -3.16 3.20
N PHE A 119 -10.75 -4.14 2.46
CA PHE A 119 -9.41 -4.06 1.87
C PHE A 119 -9.30 -2.94 0.82
N GLY A 120 -10.36 -2.75 0.00
CA GLY A 120 -10.42 -1.71 -1.01
C GLY A 120 -10.22 -0.33 -0.41
N ASP A 121 -11.02 0.02 0.58
CA ASP A 121 -11.01 1.35 1.19
C ASP A 121 -9.70 1.63 1.95
N LEU A 122 -9.16 0.62 2.64
CA LEU A 122 -7.86 0.74 3.29
C LEU A 122 -6.76 1.00 2.25
N GLN A 123 -6.80 0.30 1.12
CA GLN A 123 -5.85 0.50 0.03
C GLN A 123 -5.99 1.89 -0.60
N GLU A 124 -7.21 2.37 -0.83
CA GLU A 124 -7.48 3.71 -1.34
C GLU A 124 -7.00 4.79 -0.37
N LEU A 125 -7.26 4.62 0.93
CA LEU A 125 -6.82 5.55 1.96
C LEU A 125 -5.28 5.62 2.02
N ILE A 126 -4.60 4.47 2.04
CA ILE A 126 -3.13 4.40 2.04
C ILE A 126 -2.58 4.99 0.74
N GLY A 127 -3.21 4.72 -0.40
CA GLY A 127 -2.81 5.23 -1.71
C GLY A 127 -2.96 6.74 -1.83
N GLY A 128 -4.08 7.30 -1.36
CA GLY A 128 -4.32 8.74 -1.30
C GLY A 128 -3.36 9.44 -0.36
N PHE A 129 -3.20 8.93 0.87
CA PHE A 129 -2.41 9.58 1.91
C PHE A 129 -0.90 9.46 1.68
N ASN A 130 -0.39 8.27 1.36
CA ASN A 130 1.05 8.01 1.21
C ASN A 130 1.51 8.02 -0.25
N GLY A 131 0.66 7.61 -1.18
CA GLY A 131 1.03 7.50 -2.60
C GLY A 131 1.36 8.85 -3.22
N ALA A 132 0.52 9.87 -3.00
CA ALA A 132 0.75 11.20 -3.56
C ALA A 132 2.07 11.86 -3.07
N PRO A 133 2.41 11.84 -1.76
CA PRO A 133 3.72 12.30 -1.29
C PRO A 133 4.89 11.50 -1.85
N ILE A 134 4.76 10.18 -1.99
CA ILE A 134 5.85 9.32 -2.51
C ILE A 134 6.11 9.58 -4.00
N ILE A 135 5.05 9.78 -4.79
CA ILE A 135 5.16 9.94 -6.24
C ILE A 135 5.54 11.38 -6.61
N PHE A 136 4.92 12.39 -5.99
CA PHE A 136 5.07 13.79 -6.38
C PHE A 136 5.90 14.62 -5.40
N GLY A 137 5.91 14.26 -4.12
CA GLY A 137 6.56 15.03 -3.06
C GLY A 137 8.05 14.74 -2.95
N TRP A 138 8.38 13.52 -2.52
CA TRP A 138 9.76 13.14 -2.22
C TRP A 138 10.71 13.28 -3.41
N PRO A 139 10.36 12.88 -4.65
CA PRO A 139 11.26 13.05 -5.79
C PRO A 139 11.57 14.52 -6.09
N ALA A 140 10.57 15.40 -6.03
CA ALA A 140 10.76 16.84 -6.26
C ALA A 140 11.62 17.48 -5.14
N LEU A 141 11.35 17.12 -3.88
CA LEU A 141 12.14 17.60 -2.73
C LEU A 141 13.60 17.13 -2.81
N PHE A 142 13.83 15.86 -3.13
CA PHE A 142 15.18 15.30 -3.25
C PHE A 142 15.92 15.87 -4.45
N TYR A 143 15.24 16.10 -5.58
CA TYR A 143 15.85 16.72 -6.75
C TYR A 143 16.31 18.16 -6.46
N LEU A 144 15.43 18.99 -5.91
CA LEU A 144 15.76 20.38 -5.54
C LEU A 144 16.81 20.44 -4.43
N GLY A 145 16.71 19.57 -3.43
CA GLY A 145 17.69 19.46 -2.35
C GLY A 145 19.07 19.07 -2.85
N ALA A 146 19.17 18.07 -3.73
CA ALA A 146 20.43 17.63 -4.32
C ALA A 146 21.04 18.70 -5.24
N ALA A 147 20.21 19.42 -6.03
CA ALA A 147 20.67 20.51 -6.87
C ALA A 147 21.25 21.67 -6.05
N ARG A 148 20.58 22.01 -4.93
CA ARG A 148 21.06 23.05 -3.99
C ARG A 148 22.37 22.65 -3.32
N GLN A 149 22.50 21.41 -2.86
CA GLN A 149 23.74 20.91 -2.24
C GLN A 149 24.93 20.92 -3.20
N ARG A 150 24.69 20.69 -4.49
CA ARG A 150 25.73 20.67 -5.54
C ARG A 150 25.96 22.03 -6.20
N GLY A 151 25.28 23.09 -5.74
CA GLY A 151 25.37 24.44 -6.32
C GLY A 151 24.98 24.51 -7.81
N ARG A 152 24.21 23.54 -8.32
CA ARG A 152 23.83 23.49 -9.74
C ARG A 152 22.58 24.32 -9.97
N ALA A 153 22.62 25.18 -10.99
CA ALA A 153 21.44 25.90 -11.44
C ALA A 153 20.42 24.91 -12.04
N VAL A 154 19.25 24.84 -11.43
CA VAL A 154 18.11 24.05 -11.93
C VAL A 154 17.50 24.78 -13.12
N SER A 155 17.19 24.05 -14.20
CA SER A 155 16.49 24.60 -15.37
C SER A 155 15.16 25.25 -14.95
N ARG A 156 14.74 26.30 -15.66
CA ARG A 156 13.46 26.98 -15.40
C ARG A 156 12.29 26.00 -15.50
N LEU A 157 12.33 25.09 -16.47
CA LEU A 157 11.30 24.06 -16.66
C LEU A 157 11.25 23.11 -15.47
N ASP A 158 12.38 22.54 -15.05
CA ASP A 158 12.43 21.61 -13.92
C ASP A 158 11.96 22.27 -12.63
N ARG A 159 12.30 23.55 -12.42
CA ARG A 159 11.84 24.31 -11.26
C ARG A 159 10.32 24.47 -11.27
N VAL A 160 9.75 24.84 -12.41
CA VAL A 160 8.29 24.97 -12.57
C VAL A 160 7.60 23.62 -12.34
N LEU A 161 8.12 22.53 -12.93
CA LEU A 161 7.56 21.19 -12.73
C LEU A 161 7.62 20.76 -11.25
N CYS A 162 8.75 20.96 -10.58
CA CYS A 162 8.87 20.65 -9.15
C CYS A 162 7.91 21.50 -8.30
N SER A 163 7.76 22.78 -8.62
CA SER A 163 6.82 23.66 -7.92
C SER A 163 5.36 23.22 -8.13
N ILE A 164 4.96 22.88 -9.35
CA ILE A 164 3.62 22.37 -9.64
C ILE A 164 3.38 21.05 -8.88
N SER A 165 4.35 20.12 -8.91
CA SER A 165 4.22 18.84 -8.19
C SER A 165 4.06 19.03 -6.69
N LEU A 166 4.82 19.95 -6.07
CA LEU A 166 4.81 20.17 -4.62
C LEU A 166 3.62 20.98 -4.12
N PHE A 167 3.23 22.04 -4.83
CA PHE A 167 2.24 22.99 -4.35
C PHE A 167 0.84 22.79 -4.93
N ILE A 168 0.71 22.03 -6.01
CA ILE A 168 -0.59 21.79 -6.67
C ILE A 168 -0.91 20.30 -6.65
N VAL A 169 -0.11 19.47 -7.32
CA VAL A 169 -0.44 18.05 -7.50
C VAL A 169 -0.46 17.30 -6.17
N LEU A 170 0.58 17.42 -5.36
CA LEU A 170 0.66 16.76 -4.07
C LEU A 170 -0.54 17.08 -3.16
N PRO A 171 -0.84 18.35 -2.83
CA PRO A 171 -1.96 18.63 -1.92
C PRO A 171 -3.30 18.23 -2.52
N VAL A 172 -3.52 18.44 -3.82
CA VAL A 172 -4.80 18.07 -4.47
C VAL A 172 -5.01 16.56 -4.41
N PHE A 173 -4.04 15.75 -4.82
CA PHE A 173 -4.19 14.29 -4.83
C PHE A 173 -4.22 13.69 -3.43
N THR A 174 -3.43 14.21 -2.49
CA THR A 174 -3.48 13.76 -1.09
C THR A 174 -4.83 14.10 -0.46
N VAL A 175 -5.30 15.35 -0.57
CA VAL A 175 -6.54 15.78 0.09
C VAL A 175 -7.74 15.11 -0.55
N LEU A 176 -7.89 15.18 -1.88
CA LEU A 176 -9.04 14.59 -2.56
C LEU A 176 -9.04 13.06 -2.45
N GLY A 177 -7.89 12.41 -2.62
CA GLY A 177 -7.78 10.96 -2.49
C GLY A 177 -8.08 10.47 -1.07
N THR A 178 -7.52 11.14 -0.06
CA THR A 178 -7.78 10.79 1.35
C THR A 178 -9.24 11.10 1.75
N ALA A 179 -9.78 12.25 1.32
CA ALA A 179 -11.16 12.61 1.64
C ALA A 179 -12.15 11.64 1.00
N SER A 180 -11.96 11.28 -0.27
CA SER A 180 -12.79 10.29 -0.97
C SER A 180 -12.79 8.97 -0.21
N ALA A 181 -11.61 8.43 0.11
CA ALA A 181 -11.50 7.17 0.85
C ALA A 181 -12.15 7.25 2.25
N LEU A 182 -12.00 8.38 2.96
CA LEU A 182 -12.62 8.58 4.26
C LEU A 182 -14.15 8.60 4.18
N PHE A 183 -14.72 9.24 3.16
CA PHE A 183 -16.17 9.27 2.99
C PHE A 183 -16.73 7.88 2.67
N THR A 184 -16.04 7.09 1.84
CA THR A 184 -16.40 5.69 1.57
C THR A 184 -16.38 4.86 2.85
N ILE A 185 -15.30 4.94 3.64
CA ILE A 185 -15.19 4.20 4.92
C ILE A 185 -16.31 4.57 5.88
N ILE A 186 -16.67 5.86 5.99
CA ILE A 186 -17.74 6.29 6.90
C ILE A 186 -19.10 5.73 6.45
N ASP A 187 -19.38 5.72 5.15
CA ASP A 187 -20.62 5.17 4.60
C ASP A 187 -20.71 3.65 4.85
N ASP A 188 -19.62 2.92 4.58
CA ASP A 188 -19.57 1.46 4.72
C ASP A 188 -19.59 1.01 6.19
N VAL A 189 -18.98 1.78 7.10
CA VAL A 189 -19.07 1.55 8.55
C VAL A 189 -20.51 1.79 9.05
N GLY A 190 -21.24 2.74 8.46
CA GLY A 190 -22.64 3.00 8.79
C GLY A 190 -23.58 1.84 8.47
N GLN A 191 -23.20 0.97 7.53
CA GLN A 191 -23.99 -0.17 7.06
C GLN A 191 -23.62 -1.49 7.75
N THR A 192 -22.53 -1.53 8.52
CA THR A 192 -21.98 -2.78 9.08
C THR A 192 -22.20 -2.89 10.59
N SER A 193 -22.49 -4.10 11.05
CA SER A 193 -22.55 -4.45 12.48
C SER A 193 -21.19 -4.23 13.18
N ALA A 194 -21.21 -4.01 14.50
CA ALA A 194 -20.07 -3.54 15.31
C ALA A 194 -18.68 -4.14 14.98
N PRO A 195 -17.58 -3.35 15.12
CA PRO A 195 -16.21 -3.85 14.95
C PRO A 195 -15.97 -5.09 15.82
N PHE A 196 -15.14 -6.02 15.33
CA PHE A 196 -14.83 -7.34 15.92
C PHE A 196 -15.90 -8.43 15.81
N GLN A 197 -16.96 -8.24 15.02
CA GLN A 197 -17.83 -9.35 14.66
C GLN A 197 -17.21 -10.16 13.52
N CYS A 198 -16.97 -11.46 13.75
CA CYS A 198 -16.78 -12.41 12.67
C CYS A 198 -18.09 -12.48 11.89
N GLY A 199 -18.19 -11.74 10.78
CA GLY A 199 -19.41 -11.68 9.99
C GLY A 199 -19.77 -13.03 9.39
N ASP A 200 -20.94 -13.55 9.77
CA ASP A 200 -21.70 -14.55 9.00
C ASP A 200 -22.04 -13.93 7.63
N SER A 201 -21.09 -13.98 6.70
CA SER A 201 -21.21 -13.45 5.35
C SER A 201 -22.08 -14.33 4.44
N GLY A 202 -23.14 -14.95 4.99
CA GLY A 202 -23.93 -15.99 4.31
C GLY A 202 -25.44 -15.97 4.50
N ALA A 203 -26.03 -15.06 5.28
CA ALA A 203 -27.47 -15.13 5.61
C ALA A 203 -28.34 -13.99 5.02
N ALA A 204 -27.76 -12.92 4.47
CA ALA A 204 -28.54 -11.73 4.06
C ALA A 204 -29.04 -11.73 2.59
N SER A 205 -28.80 -12.79 1.79
CA SER A 205 -29.30 -12.90 0.40
C SER A 205 -30.36 -14.00 0.22
N ARG A 206 -31.17 -14.28 1.26
CA ARG A 206 -32.26 -15.29 1.17
C ARG A 206 -33.69 -14.75 1.31
N ASN A 207 -33.90 -13.44 1.36
CA ASN A 207 -35.26 -12.87 1.28
C ASN A 207 -35.24 -11.54 0.50
N GLY A 208 -35.55 -11.62 -0.79
CA GLY A 208 -35.71 -10.46 -1.66
C GLY A 208 -35.85 -10.85 -3.12
N SER A 209 -37.08 -11.21 -3.49
CA SER A 209 -37.63 -11.57 -4.81
C SER A 209 -37.13 -12.86 -5.47
#